data_AF-A0A7C3DYB2-F1
#
_entry.id   AF-A0A7C3DYB2-F1
#
_cell.length_a   1.000
_cell.length_b   1.000
_cell.length_c   1.000
_cell.angle_alpha   90.00
_cell.angle_beta   90.00
_cell.angle_gamma   90.00
#
_symmetry.space_group_name_H-M   'P 1'
#
loop_
_entity.id
_entity.type
_entity.pdbx_description
1 polymer ?
#
loop_
_entity_poly.entity_id
_entity_poly.type
_entity_poly.pdbx_seq_one_letter_code
_entity_poly.pdbx_strand_id
1 'polypeptide(L)' 'YRSVTLNSTEAMENCFVYERQSGDQRVLVALNFSAKTQKVSLPFPGRGKYLLSTRLDRAGEVNLADFSLRPNEGCIITL' A
#
# COMPACT_ATOMS: atom_id res chain seq x y z
N TYR A 1 3.52 5.91 -13.68
CA TYR A 1 2.88 5.33 -12.48
C TYR A 1 1.39 5.62 -12.57
N ARG A 2 0.54 4.90 -11.83
CA ARG A 2 -0.90 5.15 -11.78
C ARG A 2 -1.34 5.25 -10.32
N SER A 3 -1.87 6.40 -9.91
CA SER A 3 -2.44 6.55 -8.57
C SER A 3 -3.66 5.65 -8.41
N VAL A 4 -3.84 5.11 -7.20
CA VAL A 4 -4.99 4.28 -6.85
C VAL A 4 -5.86 5.06 -5.88
N THR A 5 -7.12 5.27 -6.25
CA THR A 5 -8.12 5.86 -5.35
C THR A 5 -8.49 4.84 -4.28
N LEU A 6 -8.40 5.21 -3.00
CA LEU A 6 -8.70 4.34 -1.87
C LEU A 6 -10.18 4.41 -1.49
N ASN A 7 -10.68 3.41 -0.78
CA ASN A 7 -12.09 3.37 -0.36
C ASN A 7 -12.43 4.34 0.80
N SER A 8 -11.43 4.82 1.55
CA SER A 8 -11.62 5.69 2.73
C SER A 8 -11.09 7.10 2.47
N THR A 9 -11.90 8.12 2.77
CA THR A 9 -11.49 9.53 2.70
C THR A 9 -10.29 9.83 3.60
N GLU A 10 -10.29 9.34 4.84
CA GLU A 10 -9.16 9.53 5.76
C GLU A 10 -7.87 8.95 5.19
N ALA A 11 -7.95 7.74 4.61
CA ALA A 11 -6.79 7.11 3.99
C ALA A 11 -6.33 7.90 2.74
N MET A 12 -7.23 8.46 1.95
CA MET A 12 -6.87 9.29 0.78
C MET A 12 -6.18 10.60 1.16
N GLU A 13 -6.56 11.20 2.29
CA GLU A 13 -5.93 12.44 2.77
C GLU A 13 -4.53 12.20 3.36
N ASN A 14 -4.31 11.02 3.95
CA ASN A 14 -3.09 10.72 4.70
C ASN A 14 -2.12 9.79 3.96
N CYS A 15 -2.58 9.04 2.95
CA CYS A 15 -1.78 8.07 2.22
C CYS A 15 -1.70 8.40 0.74
N PHE A 16 -0.53 8.12 0.15
CA PHE A 16 -0.36 8.11 -1.29
C PHE A 16 -0.07 6.68 -1.74
N VAL A 17 -0.96 6.15 -2.57
CA VAL A 17 -0.88 4.78 -3.07
C VAL A 17 -0.91 4.81 -4.59
N TYR A 18 0.07 4.16 -5.22
CA TYR A 18 0.17 4.11 -6.67
C TYR A 18 0.84 2.83 -7.15
N GLU A 19 0.55 2.49 -8.39
CA GLU A 19 1.15 1.35 -9.07
C GLU A 19 2.31 1.76 -9.97
N ARG A 20 3.32 0.90 -10.00
CA ARG A 20 4.41 0.91 -10.96
C ARG A 20 4.39 -0.40 -11.72
N GLN A 21 4.56 -0.32 -13.03
CA GLN A 21 4.67 -1.48 -13.89
C GLN A 21 5.86 -1.32 -14.85
N SER A 22 6.58 -2.40 -15.08
CA SER A 22 7.61 -2.53 -16.12
C SER A 22 7.62 -3.97 -16.61
N GLY A 23 7.27 -4.17 -17.89
CA GLY A 23 6.96 -5.51 -18.41
C GLY A 23 5.85 -6.18 -17.60
N ASP A 24 6.14 -7.41 -17.15
CA ASP A 24 5.22 -8.22 -16.35
C ASP A 24 5.32 -7.94 -14.84
N GLN A 25 6.28 -7.11 -14.41
CA GLN A 25 6.42 -6.76 -13.00
C GLN A 25 5.51 -5.60 -12.66
N ARG A 26 4.59 -5.84 -11.73
CA ARG A 26 3.69 -4.83 -11.17
C ARG A 26 3.86 -4.77 -9.65
N VAL A 27 4.02 -3.56 -9.13
CA VAL A 27 4.11 -3.32 -7.69
C VAL A 27 3.19 -2.19 -7.29
N LEU A 28 2.65 -2.29 -6.08
CA LEU A 28 1.99 -1.22 -5.37
C LEU A 28 3.01 -0.55 -4.44
N VAL A 29 3.13 0.76 -4.55
CA VAL A 29 3.82 1.59 -3.57
C VAL A 29 2.75 2.25 -2.71
N ALA A 30 2.80 2.02 -1.39
CA ALA A 30 1.82 2.55 -0.44
C ALA A 30 2.55 3.30 0.68
N LEU A 31 2.29 4.61 0.80
CA LEU A 31 2.99 5.52 1.70
C LEU A 31 1.99 6.19 2.64
N ASN A 32 2.25 6.16 3.93
CA ASN A 32 1.49 6.91 4.94
C ASN A 32 2.30 8.14 5.37
N PHE A 33 1.75 9.33 5.11
CA PHE A 33 2.37 10.62 5.46
C PHE A 33 1.90 11.16 6.82
N SER A 34 1.11 10.40 7.55
CA SER A 34 0.64 10.77 8.88
C SER A 34 1.44 10.08 9.99
N ALA A 35 1.41 10.70 11.17
CA ALA A 35 1.92 10.12 12.40
C ALA A 35 0.94 9.10 13.06
N LYS A 36 -0.11 8.69 12.34
CA LYS A 36 -1.13 7.74 12.82
C LYS A 36 -1.13 6.49 11.95
N THR A 37 -1.57 5.35 12.51
CA THR A 37 -1.83 4.16 11.69
C THR A 37 -3.01 4.43 10.76
N GLN A 38 -2.86 4.11 9.48
CA GLN A 38 -3.92 4.26 8.48
C GLN A 38 -4.37 2.89 8.00
N LYS A 39 -5.69 2.65 8.02
CA LYS A 39 -6.29 1.49 7.36
C LYS A 39 -6.44 1.79 5.88
N VAL A 40 -5.86 0.94 5.04
CA VAL A 40 -5.86 1.10 3.59
C VAL A 40 -6.66 -0.04 2.99
N SER A 41 -7.57 0.31 2.09
CA SER A 41 -8.42 -0.62 1.35
C SER A 41 -8.47 -0.16 -0.10
N LEU A 42 -8.00 -1.02 -1.01
CA LEU A 42 -8.08 -0.78 -2.46
C LEU A 42 -9.49 -1.07 -2.97
N PRO A 43 -9.93 -0.44 -4.08
CA PRO A 43 -11.27 -0.62 -4.65
C PRO A 43 -11.43 -1.96 -5.39
N PHE A 44 -10.47 -2.86 -5.26
CA PHE A 44 -10.47 -4.19 -5.86
C PHE A 44 -9.96 -5.23 -4.85
N PRO A 45 -10.51 -6.45 -4.87
CA PRO A 45 -9.99 -7.55 -4.08
C PRO A 45 -8.64 -8.02 -4.65
N GLY A 46 -7.82 -8.64 -3.82
CA GLY A 46 -6.57 -9.25 -4.25
C GLY A 46 -5.63 -9.53 -3.10
N ARG A 47 -4.60 -10.33 -3.37
CA ARG A 47 -3.47 -10.51 -2.49
C ARG A 47 -2.22 -10.00 -3.17
N GLY A 48 -1.33 -9.41 -2.39
CA GLY A 48 0.03 -9.10 -2.81
C GLY A 48 1.04 -9.74 -1.87
N LYS A 49 2.32 -9.46 -2.08
CA LYS A 49 3.40 -9.88 -1.17
C LYS A 49 4.28 -8.69 -0.83
N TYR A 50 4.59 -8.50 0.45
CA TYR A 50 5.54 -7.46 0.85
C TYR A 50 6.93 -7.76 0.27
N LEU A 51 7.48 -6.81 -0.49
CA LEU A 51 8.88 -6.79 -0.88
C LEU A 51 9.73 -6.02 0.13
N LEU A 52 9.18 -4.90 0.63
CA LEU A 52 9.87 -4.01 1.55
C LEU A 52 8.84 -3.24 2.39
N SER A 53 9.18 -3.02 3.65
CA SER A 53 8.66 -1.91 4.47
C SER A 53 9.83 -1.04 4.88
N THR A 54 9.63 0.27 5.03
CA THR A 54 10.64 1.17 5.62
C THR A 54 10.98 0.81 7.06
N ARG A 55 10.16 -0.01 7.74
CA ARG A 55 10.42 -0.57 9.07
C ARG A 55 11.21 -1.89 9.03
N LEU A 56 11.40 -2.47 7.84
CA LEU A 56 12.18 -3.69 7.57
C LEU A 56 11.69 -4.97 8.27
N ASP A 57 10.46 -4.97 8.81
CA ASP A 57 9.90 -6.07 9.61
C ASP A 57 8.62 -6.67 9.02
N ARG A 58 8.32 -6.39 7.75
CA ARG A 58 7.19 -7.00 7.03
C ARG A 58 7.67 -8.00 5.99
N ALA A 59 6.99 -9.15 5.96
CA ALA A 59 7.15 -10.18 4.95
C ALA A 59 5.82 -10.93 4.75
N GLY A 60 5.73 -11.72 3.68
CA GLY A 60 4.57 -12.57 3.42
C GLY A 60 3.44 -11.88 2.62
N GLU A 61 2.31 -12.57 2.54
CA GLU A 61 1.13 -12.11 1.81
C GLU A 61 0.41 -10.96 2.54
N VAL A 62 -0.25 -10.10 1.77
CA VAL A 62 -1.10 -9.02 2.26
C VAL A 62 -2.42 -8.99 1.50
N ASN A 63 -3.52 -8.81 2.23
CA ASN A 63 -4.83 -8.58 1.63
C ASN A 63 -4.92 -7.12 1.16
N LEU A 64 -5.04 -6.89 -0.14
CA LEU A 64 -5.09 -5.53 -0.71
C LEU A 64 -6.39 -4.80 -0.40
N ALA A 65 -7.46 -5.52 -0.06
CA ALA A 65 -8.72 -4.92 0.36
C ALA A 65 -8.73 -4.55 1.85
N ASP A 66 -7.76 -5.03 2.64
CA ASP A 66 -7.72 -4.80 4.10
C ASP A 66 -6.29 -4.96 4.63
N PHE A 67 -5.55 -3.84 4.68
CA PHE A 67 -4.24 -3.78 5.34
C PHE A 67 -4.05 -2.45 6.05
N SER A 68 -2.96 -2.33 6.82
CA SER A 68 -2.61 -1.08 7.49
C SER A 68 -1.19 -0.64 7.19
N LEU A 69 -1.01 0.68 7.15
CA LEU A 69 0.28 1.34 7.19
C LEU A 69 0.47 1.96 8.57
N ARG A 70 1.60 1.69 9.21
CA ARG A 70 2.01 2.31 10.48
C ARG A 70 2.35 3.79 10.27
N PRO A 71 2.50 4.58 11.35
CA PRO A 71 2.96 5.96 11.26
C PRO A 71 4.24 6.10 10.42
N ASN A 72 4.21 6.98 9.43
CA ASN A 72 5.32 7.28 8.52
C ASN A 72 5.90 6.04 7.81
N GLU A 73 5.09 5.00 7.59
CA GLU A 73 5.51 3.77 6.92
C GLU A 73 5.30 3.86 5.41
N GLY A 74 6.29 3.39 4.66
CA GLY A 74 6.18 3.10 3.23
C GLY A 74 6.34 1.60 2.99
N CYS A 75 5.48 1.02 2.16
CA CYS A 75 5.57 -0.38 1.74
C CYS A 75 5.64 -0.49 0.21
N ILE A 76 6.38 -1.49 -0.25
CA ILE A 76 6.35 -1.97 -1.65
C ILE A 76 5.80 -3.38 -1.64
N ILE A 77 4.76 -3.62 -2.43
CA ILE A 77 4.01 -4.88 -2.48
C ILE A 77 3.96 -5.35 -3.93
N THR A 78 4.31 -6.61 -4.23
CA THR A 78 4.04 -7.19 -5.56
C THR A 78 2.55 -7.43 -5.74
N LEU A 79 2.06 -7.16 -6.95
CA LEU A 79 0.70 -7.45 -7.39
C LEU A 79 0.65 -8.67 -8.30
#